data_AF-A0A238KG84-F1
#
_entry.id   AF-A0A238KG84-F1
#
_cell.length_a   1.000
_cell.length_b   1.000
_cell.length_c   1.000
_cell.angle_alpha   90.00
_cell.angle_beta   90.00
_cell.angle_gamma   90.00
#
_symmetry.space_group_name_H-M   'P 1'
#
loop_
_entity.id
_entity.type
_entity.pdbx_description
1 polymer ?
#
loop_
_entity_poly.entity_id
_entity_poly.type
_entity_poly.pdbx_seq_one_letter_code
_entity_poly.pdbx_strand_id
1 'polypeptide(L)'
;MTAPTDFLDAFFALPAGSFTGTANGRSYSVTRLAMAGGKSHKLVAHERGGADYISMNLYLTDQSGALLRPCEMLAAKVVRFVLALVPDS
;
A
#
# COMPACT_ATOMS: atom_id res chain seq x y z
N MET A 1 6.17 8.74 -8.18
CA MET A 1 7.48 8.17 -8.55
C MET A 1 7.27 6.81 -9.21
N THR A 2 8.25 6.29 -9.94
CA THR A 2 8.24 4.87 -10.32
C THR A 2 8.35 4.03 -9.05
N ALA A 3 7.48 3.02 -8.92
CA ALA A 3 7.48 2.11 -7.79
C ALA A 3 8.70 1.17 -7.86
N PRO A 4 9.44 0.96 -6.75
CA PRO A 4 10.46 -0.07 -6.67
C PRO A 4 9.89 -1.48 -6.88
N THR A 5 10.71 -2.42 -7.38
CA THR A 5 10.26 -3.80 -7.64
C THR A 5 9.85 -4.55 -6.38
N ASP A 6 10.65 -4.48 -5.31
CA ASP A 6 10.36 -5.09 -4.01
C ASP A 6 9.05 -4.57 -3.40
N PHE A 7 8.78 -3.28 -3.56
CA PHE A 7 7.51 -2.68 -3.19
C PHE A 7 6.34 -3.29 -3.97
N LEU A 8 6.48 -3.53 -5.27
CA LEU A 8 5.42 -4.11 -6.08
C LEU A 8 5.13 -5.55 -5.65
N ASP A 9 6.17 -6.36 -5.48
CA ASP A 9 6.04 -7.74 -5.03
C ASP A 9 5.30 -7.80 -3.68
N ALA A 10 5.73 -6.98 -2.72
CA ALA A 10 5.07 -6.88 -1.41
C ALA A 10 3.62 -6.38 -1.52
N PHE A 11 3.37 -5.33 -2.30
CA PHE A 11 2.03 -4.76 -2.48
C PHE A 11 1.04 -5.77 -3.08
N PHE A 12 1.48 -6.56 -4.07
CA PHE A 12 0.64 -7.54 -4.74
C PHE A 12 0.40 -8.80 -3.92
N ALA A 13 1.30 -9.11 -2.97
CA ALA A 13 1.10 -10.19 -1.99
C ALA A 13 0.06 -9.86 -0.90
N LEU A 14 -0.28 -8.57 -0.68
CA LEU A 14 -1.27 -8.18 0.32
C LEU A 14 -2.69 -8.69 -0.03
N PRO A 15 -3.53 -9.04 0.96
CA PRO A 15 -4.93 -9.37 0.72
C PRO A 15 -5.68 -8.25 -0.01
N ALA A 16 -6.63 -8.62 -0.86
CA ALA A 16 -7.59 -7.68 -1.43
C ALA A 16 -8.72 -7.41 -0.43
N GLY A 17 -9.36 -6.24 -0.53
CA GLY A 17 -10.42 -5.84 0.38
C GLY A 17 -9.89 -5.30 1.70
N SER A 18 -10.70 -5.42 2.75
CA SER A 18 -10.36 -4.94 4.09
C SER A 18 -9.75 -6.05 4.94
N PHE A 19 -8.65 -5.75 5.62
CA PHE A 19 -7.93 -6.66 6.49
C PHE A 19 -7.22 -5.87 7.61
N THR A 20 -6.68 -6.58 8.61
CA THR A 20 -5.81 -6.00 9.62
C THR A 20 -4.38 -6.51 9.45
N GLY A 21 -3.42 -5.75 9.94
CA GLY A 21 -2.02 -6.17 9.90
C GLY A 21 -1.14 -5.30 10.78
N THR A 22 0.12 -5.68 10.90
CA THR A 22 1.11 -4.98 11.71
C THR A 22 2.24 -4.45 10.83
N ALA A 23 2.66 -3.21 11.06
CA ALA A 23 3.82 -2.61 10.42
C ALA A 23 4.59 -1.77 11.44
N ASN A 24 5.92 -1.92 11.49
CA ASN A 24 6.79 -1.16 12.40
C ASN A 24 6.32 -1.17 13.88
N GLY A 25 5.81 -2.32 14.34
CA GLY A 25 5.33 -2.50 15.72
C GLY A 25 3.95 -1.90 16.03
N ARG A 26 3.20 -1.44 15.02
CA ARG A 26 1.86 -0.85 15.17
C ARG A 26 0.82 -1.66 14.39
N SER A 27 -0.39 -1.78 14.93
CA SER A 27 -1.51 -2.47 14.28
C SER A 27 -2.31 -1.49 13.42
N TYR A 28 -2.75 -1.93 12.23
CA TYR A 28 -3.49 -1.12 11.28
C TYR A 28 -4.75 -1.83 10.79
N SER A 29 -5.78 -1.05 10.51
CA SER A 29 -6.89 -1.43 9.64
C SER A 29 -6.56 -0.99 8.22
N VAL A 30 -6.50 -1.93 7.28
CA VAL A 30 -6.02 -1.71 5.91
C VAL A 30 -7.13 -2.06 4.91
N THR A 31 -7.25 -1.26 3.86
CA THR A 31 -8.10 -1.56 2.70
C THR A 31 -7.28 -1.44 1.43
N ARG A 32 -7.23 -2.53 0.65
CA ARG A 32 -6.62 -2.58 -0.69
C ARG A 32 -7.70 -2.81 -1.74
N LEU A 33 -7.84 -1.88 -2.68
CA LEU A 33 -8.81 -1.97 -3.77
C LEU A 33 -8.11 -2.00 -5.12
N ALA A 34 -8.58 -2.87 -6.00
CA ALA A 34 -8.26 -2.84 -7.43
C ALA A 34 -9.42 -2.16 -8.18
N MET A 35 -9.07 -1.32 -9.15
CA MET A 35 -9.99 -0.52 -9.96
C MET A 35 -9.56 -0.59 -11.43
N ALA A 36 -10.41 -0.13 -12.35
CA ALA A 36 -10.11 -0.07 -13.78
C ALA A 36 -9.59 -1.42 -14.33
N GLY A 37 -10.22 -2.54 -13.95
CA GLY A 37 -9.82 -3.88 -14.36
C GLY A 37 -8.44 -4.32 -13.85
N GLY A 38 -7.98 -3.78 -12.72
CA GLY A 38 -6.68 -4.10 -12.13
C GLY A 38 -5.54 -3.21 -12.63
N LYS A 39 -5.81 -2.20 -13.46
CA LYS A 39 -4.78 -1.24 -13.91
C LYS A 39 -4.50 -0.13 -12.89
N SER A 40 -5.39 0.04 -11.90
CA SER A 40 -5.25 1.02 -10.84
C SER A 40 -5.54 0.36 -9.49
N HIS A 41 -4.76 0.69 -8.48
CA HIS A 41 -4.96 0.23 -7.12
C HIS A 41 -4.92 1.38 -6.13
N LYS A 42 -5.63 1.21 -5.03
CA LYS A 42 -5.61 2.10 -3.88
C LYS A 42 -5.31 1.29 -2.63
N LEU A 43 -4.48 1.84 -1.75
CA LEU A 43 -4.31 1.33 -0.39
C LEU A 43 -4.52 2.47 0.60
N VAL A 44 -5.31 2.19 1.63
CA VAL A 44 -5.50 3.06 2.78
C VAL A 44 -5.27 2.24 4.04
N ALA A 45 -4.51 2.78 5.00
CA ALA A 45 -4.31 2.16 6.29
C ALA A 45 -4.43 3.20 7.41
N HIS A 46 -5.17 2.85 8.46
CA HIS A 46 -5.31 3.64 9.67
C HIS A 46 -4.72 2.85 10.85
N GLU A 47 -3.83 3.47 11.62
CA GLU A 47 -3.35 2.89 12.87
C GLU A 47 -4.53 2.66 13.83
N ARG A 48 -4.58 1.47 14.44
CA ARG A 48 -5.59 1.13 15.43
C ARG A 48 -5.17 1.69 16.78
N GLY A 49 -5.88 2.72 17.25
CA GLY A 49 -5.60 3.37 18.53
C GLY A 49 -4.52 4.46 18.47
N GLY A 50 -4.10 4.86 17.27
CA GLY A 50 -3.17 5.96 17.05
C GLY A 50 -3.62 6.90 15.95
N ALA A 51 -2.72 7.79 15.54
CA ALA A 51 -2.99 8.82 14.53
C ALA A 51 -2.22 8.58 13.22
N ASP A 52 -1.43 7.50 13.11
CA ASP A 52 -0.71 7.23 11.87
C ASP A 52 -1.65 6.77 10.75
N TYR A 53 -1.34 7.26 9.56
CA TYR A 53 -2.16 7.12 8.37
C TYR A 53 -1.27 6.93 7.14
N ILE A 54 -1.69 6.01 6.27
CA ILE A 54 -1.04 5.70 5.00
C ILE A 54 -2.10 5.69 3.91
N SER A 55 -1.83 6.36 2.80
CA SER A 55 -2.74 6.42 1.66
C SER A 55 -1.97 6.62 0.37
N MET A 56 -2.31 5.82 -0.63
CA MET A 56 -1.64 5.81 -1.91
C MET A 56 -2.55 5.30 -3.03
N ASN A 57 -2.19 5.69 -4.24
CA ASN A 57 -2.63 5.06 -5.48
C ASN A 57 -1.42 4.48 -6.22
N LEU A 58 -1.65 3.35 -6.90
CA LEU A 58 -0.70 2.69 -7.78
C LEU A 58 -1.31 2.54 -9.16
N TYR A 59 -0.62 2.98 -10.20
CA TYR A 59 -1.08 2.87 -11.58
C TYR A 59 -0.11 2.00 -12.37
N LEU A 60 -0.62 0.92 -12.97
CA LEU A 60 0.17 0.09 -13.88
C LEU A 60 0.24 0.77 -15.24
N THR A 61 1.45 0.88 -15.80
CA THR A 61 1.67 1.53 -17.10
C THR A 61 2.14 0.49 -18.12
N ASP A 62 1.80 0.73 -19.38
CA ASP A 62 2.16 -0.18 -20.48
C ASP A 62 3.69 -0.18 -20.76
N GLN A 63 4.46 0.73 -20.16
CA GLN A 63 5.90 0.91 -20.38
C GLN A 63 6.78 0.32 -19.26
N SER A 64 6.46 -0.90 -18.83
CA SER A 64 7.31 -1.74 -17.94
C SER A 64 7.42 -1.28 -16.49
N GLY A 65 6.48 -0.47 -15.98
CA GLY A 65 6.55 0.02 -14.61
C GLY A 65 5.20 0.32 -13.99
N ALA A 66 5.26 0.75 -12.72
CA ALA A 66 4.10 1.22 -11.99
C ALA A 66 4.39 2.59 -11.39
N LEU A 67 3.41 3.49 -11.44
CA LEU A 67 3.51 4.82 -10.87
C LEU A 67 2.88 4.83 -9.47
N LEU A 68 3.73 5.02 -8.47
CA LEU A 68 3.35 5.22 -7.07
C LEU A 68 3.00 6.70 -6.83
N ARG A 69 1.78 6.94 -6.33
CA ARG A 69 1.24 8.26 -5.98
C ARG A 69 0.70 8.26 -4.53
N PRO A 70 1.51 8.64 -3.53
CA PRO A 70 1.05 8.87 -2.16
C PRO A 70 0.08 10.05 -2.09
N CYS A 71 -0.87 10.00 -1.16
CA CYS A 71 -1.77 11.11 -0.86
C CYS A 71 -1.19 11.93 0.29
N GLU A 72 -0.74 13.17 0.02
CA GLU A 72 -0.31 14.13 1.06
C GLU A 72 0.80 13.61 2.01
N MET A 73 1.65 12.69 1.53
CA MET A 73 2.75 12.13 2.31
C MET A 73 3.96 11.72 1.47
N LEU A 74 5.10 11.50 2.13
CA LEU A 74 6.34 11.08 1.47
C LEU A 74 6.22 9.68 0.89
N ALA A 75 6.69 9.49 -0.35
CA ALA A 75 6.71 8.18 -0.99
C ALA A 75 7.56 7.16 -0.22
N ALA A 76 8.68 7.59 0.37
CA ALA A 76 9.51 6.73 1.22
C ALA A 76 8.75 6.17 2.43
N LYS A 77 7.81 6.93 3.01
CA LYS A 77 6.96 6.46 4.11
C LYS A 77 6.05 5.32 3.64
N VAL A 78 5.39 5.51 2.49
CA VAL A 78 4.51 4.49 1.89
C VAL A 78 5.28 3.23 1.54
N VAL A 79 6.46 3.36 0.91
CA VAL A 79 7.29 2.22 0.53
C VAL A 79 7.71 1.43 1.75
N ARG A 80 8.26 2.09 2.77
CA ARG A 80 8.64 1.45 4.04
C ARG A 80 7.47 0.79 4.75
N PHE A 81 6.29 1.42 4.71
CA PHE A 81 5.09 0.83 5.30
C PHE A 81 4.70 -0.47 4.61
N VAL A 82 4.58 -0.48 3.27
CA VAL A 82 4.16 -1.67 2.52
C VAL A 82 5.18 -2.80 2.66
N LEU A 83 6.47 -2.51 2.63
CA LEU A 83 7.53 -3.52 2.83
C LEU A 83 7.53 -4.12 4.24
N ALA A 84 7.04 -3.38 5.24
CA ALA A 84 6.99 -3.83 6.63
C ALA A 84 5.63 -4.39 7.05
N LEU A 85 4.60 -4.27 6.20
CA LEU A 85 3.23 -4.67 6.54
C LEU A 85 3.08 -6.18 6.45
N VAL A 86 2.74 -6.79 7.58
CA VAL A 86 2.41 -8.21 7.69
C VAL A 86 0.90 -8.30 8.00
N PRO A 87 0.08 -8.88 7.10
CA PRO A 87 -1.33 -9.14 7.37
C PRO A 87 -1.49 -10.08 8.58
N ASP A 88 -2.51 -9.83 9.39
CA ASP A 88 -2.90 -10.76 10.44
C ASP A 88 -3.52 -12.01 9.78
N SER A 89 -3.27 -13.18 10.37
CA SER A 89 -3.75 -14.50 9.90
C SER A 89 -5.26 -14.69 10.08
#